data_AF-A0A2G3JZU1-F1
#
_entry.id   AF-A0A2G3JZU1-F1
#
_cell.length_a   1.000
_cell.length_b   1.000
_cell.length_c   1.000
_cell.angle_alpha   90.00
_cell.angle_beta   90.00
_cell.angle_gamma   90.00
#
_symmetry.space_group_name_H-M   'P 1'
#
loop_
_entity.id
_entity.type
_entity.pdbx_description
1 polymer ?
#
loop_
_entity_poly.entity_id
_entity_poly.type
_entity_poly.pdbx_seq_one_letter_code
_entity_poly.pdbx_strand_id
1 'polypeptide(L)'
;MSGDGELRQEGAGLVRLTGTYTYTGATIVKSGRLILAADLNPVTTLVLTSGNFDLGGRSQTVAGLSGSEGTLNFNNGTLILDQSTTTEFGGVLAGNSNSRLIKSGTGTLNLTGVSTFTGATTVNGGVLAVNGTFPSAVMVDTGGTLGGNGTIGALTVNMGGITAPGNSIGTLKVSNDIHFTPGSVYEVEINAAGSHDQLQGTGNMTITGGTVRVLAENGNYKPSTTYTVATVTGAINGKFDQATSNLAFLNPTLAYDTTNVYLQLARNSVDFSTIAQTPNQRGVAGGLQSLGTGNSLFDAVVAMDAANARAAFDATSGEIHTASILSGQEDARISREATLSRLYGASKSESGAWVQLVHNWGKHKEDGNAAKLDRKQRGVVMGVDTVTAGNWRIGAAGAITDTDVDVTARSSNGSLKNKQLLLYAGTQSKTLRVRGGLGWSQGEMDTTRHVQVGAINNTLAANYDVKGRQAFAEIAYRIPTGPATEIEPVAMLASVRVKQAALTESGGAAALSGKAHDTTSTFSVLGLRGKVNRPGF
;
A
#
# COMPACT_ATOMS: atom_id res chain seq x y z
N MET A 1 39.00 -10.32 34.27
CA MET A 1 37.82 -11.20 34.04
C MET A 1 37.59 -11.31 32.55
N SER A 2 37.25 -12.50 32.03
CA SER A 2 37.13 -12.79 30.58
C SER A 2 35.99 -13.77 30.30
N GLY A 3 35.59 -13.93 29.03
CA GLY A 3 34.52 -14.84 28.59
C GLY A 3 33.17 -14.15 28.39
N ASP A 4 32.12 -14.92 28.14
CA ASP A 4 30.81 -14.37 27.74
C ASP A 4 29.83 -14.11 28.90
N GLY A 5 30.29 -14.26 30.14
CA GLY A 5 29.49 -14.08 31.35
C GLY A 5 29.19 -12.61 31.69
N GLU A 6 28.22 -12.41 32.59
CA GLU A 6 27.84 -11.09 33.12
C GLU A 6 28.61 -10.73 34.40
N LEU A 7 28.88 -9.43 34.60
CA LEU A 7 29.26 -8.88 35.90
C LEU A 7 28.03 -8.31 36.59
N ARG A 8 27.70 -8.79 37.79
CA ARG A 8 26.53 -8.35 38.55
C ARG A 8 26.92 -7.79 39.91
N GLN A 9 26.60 -6.54 40.17
CA GLN A 9 26.68 -5.93 41.50
C GLN A 9 25.29 -5.87 42.13
N GLU A 10 25.05 -6.71 43.14
CA GLU A 10 23.75 -6.80 43.81
C GLU A 10 23.75 -6.20 45.23
N GLY A 11 24.91 -6.08 45.87
CA GLY A 11 25.04 -5.52 47.22
C GLY A 11 25.25 -4.00 47.25
N ALA A 12 24.93 -3.38 48.39
CA ALA A 12 25.04 -1.93 48.60
C ALA A 12 26.47 -1.38 48.71
N GLY A 13 27.48 -2.25 48.65
CA GLY A 13 28.89 -1.89 48.82
C GLY A 13 29.49 -1.11 47.64
N LEU A 14 30.74 -0.69 47.81
CA LEU A 14 31.57 -0.11 46.76
C LEU A 14 32.43 -1.19 46.12
N VAL A 15 32.40 -1.29 44.79
CA VAL A 15 33.29 -2.13 43.99
C VAL A 15 34.09 -1.22 43.06
N ARG A 16 35.41 -1.40 43.01
CA ARG A 16 36.30 -0.67 42.09
C ARG A 16 36.97 -1.65 41.14
N LEU A 17 36.81 -1.41 39.84
CA LEU A 17 37.35 -2.26 38.78
C LEU A 17 38.74 -1.78 38.37
N THR A 18 39.80 -2.42 38.87
CA THR A 18 41.20 -2.00 38.69
C THR A 18 42.03 -2.89 37.75
N GLY A 19 41.49 -4.04 37.31
CA GLY A 19 42.20 -5.01 36.47
C GLY A 19 41.91 -4.88 34.97
N THR A 20 42.20 -5.92 34.20
CA THR A 20 41.81 -6.03 32.78
C THR A 20 40.51 -6.81 32.64
N TYR A 21 39.55 -6.26 31.89
CA TYR A 21 38.21 -6.81 31.71
C TYR A 21 37.90 -7.02 30.23
N THR A 22 37.93 -8.27 29.78
CA THR A 22 37.69 -8.65 28.38
C THR A 22 36.37 -9.40 28.18
N TYR A 23 35.54 -9.51 29.22
CA TYR A 23 34.25 -10.17 29.12
C TYR A 23 33.31 -9.44 28.18
N THR A 24 32.46 -10.18 27.48
CA THR A 24 31.55 -9.65 26.45
C THR A 24 30.10 -9.51 26.93
N GLY A 25 29.76 -10.16 28.05
CA GLY A 25 28.44 -10.07 28.67
C GLY A 25 28.14 -8.72 29.34
N ALA A 26 26.92 -8.57 29.85
CA ALA A 26 26.44 -7.33 30.45
C ALA A 26 27.13 -7.01 31.78
N THR A 27 27.21 -5.72 32.10
CA THR A 27 27.49 -5.23 33.46
C THR A 27 26.21 -4.70 34.08
N ILE A 28 25.72 -5.39 35.10
CA ILE A 28 24.44 -5.12 35.76
C ILE A 28 24.71 -4.54 37.15
N VAL A 29 24.23 -3.33 37.40
CA VAL A 29 24.34 -2.67 38.73
C VAL A 29 22.95 -2.52 39.33
N LYS A 30 22.64 -3.42 40.26
CA LYS A 30 21.36 -3.43 40.99
C LYS A 30 21.39 -2.72 42.32
N SER A 31 22.56 -2.46 42.89
CA SER A 31 22.71 -1.71 44.14
C SER A 31 24.14 -1.25 44.31
N GLY A 32 24.38 -0.38 45.30
CA GLY A 32 25.71 0.11 45.65
C GLY A 32 26.35 0.95 44.54
N ARG A 33 27.69 1.04 44.57
CA ARG A 33 28.48 1.81 43.60
C ARG A 33 29.55 0.94 42.94
N LEU A 34 29.58 0.91 41.61
CA LEU A 34 30.62 0.29 40.79
C LEU A 34 31.46 1.40 40.15
N ILE A 35 32.76 1.46 40.40
CA ILE A 35 33.66 2.50 39.88
C ILE A 35 34.66 1.89 38.90
N LEU A 36 34.74 2.44 37.70
CA LEU A 36 35.79 2.10 36.75
C LEU A 36 37.12 2.73 37.14
N ALA A 37 38.16 1.90 37.25
CA ALA A 37 39.56 2.32 37.26
C ALA A 37 40.36 1.69 36.10
N ALA A 38 39.69 0.90 35.27
CA ALA A 38 40.16 0.29 34.04
C ALA A 38 38.99 0.16 33.06
N ASP A 39 39.28 0.02 31.78
CA ASP A 39 38.26 -0.05 30.74
C ASP A 39 37.61 -1.44 30.68
N LEU A 40 36.31 -1.43 30.39
CA LEU A 40 35.55 -2.61 29.98
C LEU A 40 35.73 -2.84 28.48
N ASN A 41 35.43 -4.06 28.04
CA ASN A 41 35.35 -4.39 26.63
C ASN A 41 34.29 -3.49 25.94
N PRO A 42 34.59 -2.89 24.77
CA PRO A 42 33.62 -2.05 24.04
C PRO A 42 32.28 -2.72 23.74
N VAL A 43 32.24 -4.06 23.65
CA VAL A 43 30.99 -4.81 23.37
C VAL A 43 30.10 -4.99 24.60
N THR A 44 30.59 -4.63 25.80
CA THR A 44 29.82 -4.74 27.03
C THR A 44 28.60 -3.81 26.99
N THR A 45 27.46 -4.29 27.48
CA THR A 45 26.27 -3.45 27.74
C THR A 45 26.17 -3.11 29.22
N LEU A 46 25.65 -1.92 29.54
CA LEU A 46 25.39 -1.48 30.91
C LEU A 46 23.90 -1.57 31.22
N VAL A 47 23.55 -2.22 32.33
CA VAL A 47 22.16 -2.33 32.81
C VAL A 47 22.09 -1.81 34.25
N LEU A 48 21.41 -0.69 34.47
CA LEU A 48 21.26 -0.10 35.80
C LEU A 48 19.80 -0.22 36.26
N THR A 49 19.55 -0.78 37.43
CA THR A 49 18.18 -0.87 37.95
C THR A 49 17.95 -0.01 39.18
N SER A 50 18.99 0.29 39.95
CA SER A 50 18.95 1.25 41.08
C SER A 50 20.35 1.58 41.64
N GLY A 51 21.41 0.89 41.20
CA GLY A 51 22.78 1.19 41.63
C GLY A 51 23.45 2.33 40.85
N ASN A 52 24.66 2.69 41.29
CA ASN A 52 25.48 3.74 40.70
C ASN A 52 26.66 3.12 39.92
N PHE A 53 26.72 3.37 38.61
CA PHE A 53 27.90 3.08 37.80
C PHE A 53 28.67 4.38 37.58
N ASP A 54 29.94 4.39 37.97
CA ASP A 54 30.80 5.56 37.90
C ASP A 54 31.95 5.31 36.92
N LEU A 55 32.07 6.14 35.89
CA LEU A 55 33.14 6.04 34.89
C LEU A 55 34.53 6.32 35.47
N GLY A 56 34.62 6.85 36.69
CA GLY A 56 35.88 7.19 37.34
C GLY A 56 36.68 8.25 36.58
N GLY A 57 36.00 9.08 35.77
CA GLY A 57 36.63 10.09 34.91
C GLY A 57 37.25 9.54 33.62
N ARG A 58 36.99 8.28 33.28
CA ARG A 58 37.55 7.61 32.09
C ARG A 58 36.73 7.87 30.83
N SER A 59 37.34 7.59 29.68
CA SER A 59 36.63 7.44 28.41
C SER A 59 36.29 5.96 28.21
N GLN A 60 35.00 5.60 28.27
CA GLN A 60 34.53 4.22 28.17
C GLN A 60 33.57 4.06 26.98
N THR A 61 33.83 3.07 26.13
CA THR A 61 32.91 2.64 25.07
C THR A 61 32.07 1.46 25.55
N VAL A 62 30.76 1.47 25.27
CA VAL A 62 29.85 0.35 25.56
C VAL A 62 28.87 0.16 24.40
N ALA A 63 28.40 -1.08 24.20
CA ALA A 63 27.46 -1.45 23.14
C ALA A 63 25.99 -1.22 23.52
N GLY A 64 25.72 -0.66 24.69
CA GLY A 64 24.37 -0.33 25.11
C GLY A 64 24.31 0.20 26.54
N LEU A 65 23.32 1.05 26.77
CA LEU A 65 22.92 1.51 28.10
C LEU A 65 21.42 1.28 28.23
N SER A 66 21.02 0.54 29.26
CA SER A 66 19.61 0.34 29.59
C SER A 66 19.37 0.32 31.09
N GLY A 67 18.10 0.42 31.48
CA GLY A 67 17.73 0.41 32.89
C GLY A 67 16.53 1.26 33.22
N SER A 68 15.66 0.79 34.11
CA SER A 68 14.50 1.57 34.55
C SER A 68 14.88 2.70 35.52
N GLU A 69 15.95 2.53 36.32
CA GLU A 69 16.43 3.52 37.28
C GLU A 69 17.97 3.46 37.41
N GLY A 70 18.51 3.96 38.54
CA GLY A 70 19.95 3.98 38.83
C GLY A 70 20.63 5.25 38.34
N THR A 71 21.95 5.31 38.52
CA THR A 71 22.74 6.50 38.14
C THR A 71 23.98 6.08 37.36
N LEU A 72 24.18 6.69 36.20
CA LEU A 72 25.45 6.66 35.49
C LEU A 72 26.19 7.99 35.77
N ASN A 73 27.23 7.94 36.60
CA ASN A 73 28.05 9.08 36.94
C ASN A 73 29.29 9.14 36.02
N PHE A 74 29.45 10.23 35.30
CA PHE A 74 30.57 10.42 34.38
C PHE A 74 31.84 10.84 35.13
N ASN A 75 31.73 11.60 36.21
CA ASN A 75 32.87 12.12 36.98
C ASN A 75 33.98 12.77 36.11
N ASN A 76 33.59 13.66 35.18
CA ASN A 76 34.43 14.27 34.13
C ASN A 76 34.85 13.33 32.99
N GLY A 77 34.36 12.10 32.98
CA GLY A 77 34.65 11.11 31.95
C GLY A 77 33.83 11.29 30.67
N THR A 78 34.10 10.40 29.71
CA THR A 78 33.40 10.31 28.43
C THR A 78 32.73 8.95 28.31
N LEU A 79 31.43 8.91 27.99
CA LEU A 79 30.76 7.68 27.58
C LEU A 79 30.59 7.69 26.06
N ILE A 80 31.01 6.62 25.40
CA ILE A 80 30.76 6.36 23.98
C ILE A 80 29.76 5.21 23.89
N LEU A 81 28.59 5.49 23.34
CA LEU A 81 27.54 4.52 23.08
C LEU A 81 27.60 4.07 21.62
N ASP A 82 28.18 2.90 21.39
CA ASP A 82 28.25 2.24 20.09
C ASP A 82 27.21 1.11 20.01
N GLN A 83 25.96 1.46 20.31
CA GLN A 83 24.84 0.52 20.30
C GLN A 83 24.24 0.36 18.91
N SER A 84 23.98 -0.88 18.50
CA SER A 84 23.29 -1.20 17.24
C SER A 84 21.78 -1.43 17.41
N THR A 85 21.31 -1.57 18.65
CA THR A 85 19.91 -1.86 19.00
C THR A 85 19.24 -0.68 19.72
N THR A 86 17.91 -0.74 19.83
CA THR A 86 17.14 0.18 20.68
C THR A 86 17.29 -0.21 22.15
N THR A 87 17.59 0.77 23.00
CA THR A 87 17.63 0.62 24.46
C THR A 87 16.88 1.77 25.13
N GLU A 88 16.36 1.53 26.34
CA GLU A 88 15.72 2.54 27.18
C GLU A 88 16.46 2.71 28.50
N PHE A 89 16.71 3.96 28.87
CA PHE A 89 17.32 4.35 30.13
C PHE A 89 16.46 5.39 30.86
N GLY A 90 15.78 4.94 31.92
CA GLY A 90 14.98 5.74 32.84
C GLY A 90 15.75 6.28 34.05
N GLY A 91 17.03 5.92 34.19
CA GLY A 91 17.89 6.40 35.27
C GLY A 91 18.42 7.82 35.07
N VAL A 92 19.30 8.23 35.99
CA VAL A 92 19.94 9.55 36.00
C VAL A 92 21.30 9.47 35.30
N LEU A 93 21.48 10.22 34.22
CA LEU A 93 22.82 10.57 33.76
C LEU A 93 23.31 11.75 34.59
N ALA A 94 24.46 11.59 35.27
CA ALA A 94 25.05 12.60 36.14
C ALA A 94 26.46 12.97 35.65
N GLY A 95 26.70 14.26 35.44
CA GLY A 95 27.98 14.78 34.98
C GLY A 95 27.95 16.28 34.78
N ASN A 96 29.11 16.92 34.87
CA ASN A 96 29.23 18.38 34.72
C ASN A 96 29.71 18.74 33.31
N SER A 97 29.98 20.03 33.08
CA SER A 97 30.49 20.58 31.82
C SER A 97 31.82 20.01 31.32
N ASN A 98 32.57 19.26 32.16
CA ASN A 98 33.77 18.53 31.73
C ASN A 98 33.49 17.11 31.26
N SER A 99 32.27 16.60 31.47
CA SER A 99 31.86 15.26 31.05
C SER A 99 31.35 15.27 29.60
N ARG A 100 31.43 14.13 28.90
CA ARG A 100 30.99 14.01 27.49
C ARG A 100 30.17 12.75 27.25
N LEU A 101 29.08 12.86 26.49
CA LEU A 101 28.35 11.71 25.96
C LEU A 101 28.48 11.71 24.44
N ILE A 102 28.88 10.58 23.85
CA ILE A 102 28.97 10.41 22.41
C ILE A 102 28.09 9.23 22.01
N LYS A 103 27.08 9.47 21.18
CA LYS A 103 26.20 8.45 20.61
C LYS A 103 26.64 8.18 19.17
N SER A 104 27.30 7.04 18.94
CA SER A 104 27.91 6.69 17.65
C SER A 104 27.27 5.50 16.95
N GLY A 105 26.66 4.57 17.70
CA GLY A 105 26.10 3.35 17.09
C GLY A 105 24.79 3.59 16.35
N THR A 106 24.40 2.68 15.46
CA THR A 106 23.21 2.81 14.59
C THR A 106 21.87 2.68 15.30
N GLY A 107 21.84 2.18 16.54
CA GLY A 107 20.62 1.96 17.32
C GLY A 107 20.03 3.22 17.94
N THR A 108 18.97 3.05 18.73
CA THR A 108 18.26 4.15 19.41
C THR A 108 18.50 4.12 20.91
N LEU A 109 18.99 5.23 21.49
CA LEU A 109 18.95 5.42 22.94
C LEU A 109 17.71 6.25 23.29
N ASN A 110 16.78 5.66 24.03
CA ASN A 110 15.62 6.36 24.59
C ASN A 110 15.91 6.77 26.05
N LEU A 111 16.03 8.07 26.29
CA LEU A 111 16.21 8.65 27.62
C LEU A 111 14.86 9.09 28.18
N THR A 112 14.31 8.31 29.12
CA THR A 112 13.01 8.59 29.76
C THR A 112 13.16 9.22 31.15
N GLY A 113 14.37 9.14 31.74
CA GLY A 113 14.67 9.62 33.09
C GLY A 113 14.87 11.14 33.22
N VAL A 114 15.05 11.58 34.46
CA VAL A 114 15.43 12.96 34.81
C VAL A 114 16.93 13.00 35.08
N SER A 115 17.70 13.45 34.10
CA SER A 115 19.16 13.56 34.19
C SER A 115 19.62 14.90 34.75
N THR A 116 20.79 14.91 35.39
CA THR A 116 21.49 16.12 35.85
C THR A 116 22.74 16.42 35.03
N PHE A 117 22.94 15.67 33.94
CA PHE A 117 24.07 15.80 33.05
C PHE A 117 24.04 17.13 32.28
N THR A 118 25.04 17.98 32.52
CA THR A 118 25.24 19.28 31.83
C THR A 118 26.44 19.26 30.89
N GLY A 119 27.14 18.12 30.79
CA GLY A 119 28.20 17.91 29.80
C GLY A 119 27.68 17.99 28.37
N ALA A 120 28.58 18.13 27.40
CA ALA A 120 28.20 18.14 25.99
C ALA A 120 27.85 16.72 25.51
N THR A 121 26.82 16.63 24.67
CA THR A 121 26.41 15.39 24.00
C THR A 121 26.60 15.54 22.49
N THR A 122 27.25 14.57 21.86
CA THR A 122 27.38 14.50 20.40
C THR A 122 26.64 13.27 19.89
N VAL A 123 25.80 13.45 18.87
CA VAL A 123 25.06 12.38 18.19
C VAL A 123 25.64 12.22 16.78
N ASN A 124 26.53 11.23 16.62
CA ASN A 124 27.20 10.89 15.37
C ASN A 124 26.49 9.76 14.60
N GLY A 125 25.59 9.02 15.26
CA GLY A 125 24.97 7.83 14.68
C GLY A 125 23.68 7.42 15.37
N GLY A 126 22.75 6.90 14.57
CA GLY A 126 21.46 6.39 15.05
C GLY A 126 20.61 7.49 15.69
N VAL A 127 19.79 7.12 16.67
CA VAL A 127 18.85 8.06 17.30
C VAL A 127 19.18 8.25 18.78
N LEU A 128 19.16 9.51 19.23
CA LEU A 128 19.00 9.90 20.63
C LEU A 128 17.57 10.43 20.80
N ALA A 129 16.70 9.66 21.43
CA ALA A 129 15.34 10.08 21.75
C ALA A 129 15.29 10.57 23.20
N VAL A 130 14.99 11.85 23.42
CA VAL A 130 14.86 12.44 24.75
C VAL A 130 13.39 12.58 25.08
N ASN A 131 12.91 11.78 26.02
CA ASN A 131 11.52 11.75 26.51
C ASN A 131 11.40 12.13 28.00
N GLY A 132 12.52 12.40 28.67
CA GLY A 132 12.61 12.98 30.01
C GLY A 132 13.28 14.35 30.01
N THR A 133 14.06 14.63 31.06
CA THR A 133 14.84 15.87 31.19
C THR A 133 16.32 15.58 31.01
N PHE A 134 16.97 16.24 30.06
CA PHE A 134 18.36 16.04 29.72
C PHE A 134 19.08 17.38 29.48
N PRO A 135 19.52 18.09 30.54
CA PRO A 135 20.04 19.47 30.46
C PRO A 135 21.32 19.69 29.64
N SER A 136 21.77 18.69 28.90
CA SER A 136 22.94 18.69 28.03
C SER A 136 22.75 19.61 26.82
N ALA A 137 23.84 20.24 26.39
CA ALA A 137 23.94 20.79 25.04
C ALA A 137 24.16 19.64 24.05
N VAL A 138 23.24 19.47 23.11
CA VAL A 138 23.24 18.40 22.11
C VAL A 138 23.71 18.93 20.77
N MET A 139 24.74 18.31 20.22
CA MET A 139 25.23 18.51 18.85
C MET A 139 24.89 17.28 18.02
N VAL A 140 24.20 17.48 16.90
CA VAL A 140 23.80 16.40 15.99
C VAL A 140 24.61 16.51 14.71
N ASP A 141 25.44 15.51 14.47
CA ASP A 141 26.35 15.42 13.32
C ASP A 141 25.78 14.49 12.24
N THR A 142 26.51 14.37 11.13
CA THR A 142 26.13 13.50 10.02
C THR A 142 25.89 12.07 10.49
N GLY A 143 24.69 11.53 10.20
CA GLY A 143 24.29 10.18 10.58
C GLY A 143 23.59 10.08 11.94
N GLY A 144 23.57 11.18 12.71
CA GLY A 144 22.83 11.29 13.96
C GLY A 144 21.43 11.89 13.78
N THR A 145 20.51 11.42 14.61
CA THR A 145 19.17 11.99 14.77
C THR A 145 18.89 12.26 16.25
N LEU A 146 18.42 13.47 16.54
CA LEU A 146 17.81 13.82 17.83
C LEU A 146 16.29 13.79 17.69
N GLY A 147 15.59 13.14 18.62
CA GLY A 147 14.13 13.20 18.69
C GLY A 147 13.58 13.10 20.11
N GLY A 148 12.31 12.74 20.24
CA GLY A 148 11.59 12.64 21.51
C GLY A 148 10.83 13.90 21.90
N ASN A 149 10.08 13.84 23.00
CA ASN A 149 9.16 14.89 23.46
C ASN A 149 9.58 15.56 24.80
N GLY A 150 10.83 15.35 25.20
CA GLY A 150 11.40 15.81 26.46
C GLY A 150 12.00 17.21 26.40
N THR A 151 12.94 17.49 27.31
CA THR A 151 13.65 18.77 27.40
C THR A 151 15.15 18.56 27.33
N ILE A 152 15.83 19.33 26.46
CA ILE A 152 17.29 19.41 26.38
C ILE A 152 17.84 20.79 26.75
N GLY A 153 19.14 20.87 27.01
CA GLY A 153 19.82 22.11 27.37
C GLY A 153 19.94 23.09 26.20
N ALA A 154 20.64 22.71 25.14
CA ALA A 154 20.86 23.52 23.93
C ALA A 154 20.92 22.60 22.70
N LEU A 155 20.71 23.15 21.50
CA LEU A 155 20.72 22.36 20.26
C LEU A 155 21.63 22.98 19.21
N THR A 156 22.50 22.17 18.60
CA THR A 156 23.18 22.49 17.33
C THR A 156 23.01 21.33 16.36
N VAL A 157 22.50 21.61 15.17
CA VAL A 157 22.35 20.63 14.10
C VAL A 157 23.34 20.96 12.99
N ASN A 158 24.34 20.09 12.85
CA ASN A 158 25.40 20.22 11.86
C ASN A 158 24.95 19.66 10.50
N MET A 159 25.79 19.83 9.49
CA MET A 159 25.56 19.27 8.16
C MET A 159 25.26 17.77 8.24
N GLY A 160 24.16 17.33 7.62
CA GLY A 160 23.74 15.93 7.63
C GLY A 160 23.16 15.42 8.95
N GLY A 161 23.11 16.24 10.00
CA GLY A 161 22.41 15.92 11.25
C GLY A 161 20.90 16.18 11.13
N ILE A 162 20.10 15.40 11.85
CA ILE A 162 18.63 15.47 11.83
C ILE A 162 18.09 15.80 13.22
N THR A 163 17.21 16.79 13.33
CA THR A 163 16.32 16.93 14.50
C THR A 163 14.89 16.60 14.08
N ALA A 164 14.26 15.66 14.78
CA ALA A 164 12.90 15.16 14.55
C ALA A 164 12.13 15.13 15.89
N PRO A 165 11.56 16.26 16.33
CA PRO A 165 10.81 16.34 17.58
C PRO A 165 9.67 15.34 17.65
N GLY A 166 9.32 14.91 18.87
CA GLY A 166 8.20 14.00 19.10
C GLY A 166 8.56 12.53 19.00
N ASN A 167 7.51 11.71 19.13
CA ASN A 167 7.48 10.28 18.81
C ASN A 167 6.28 10.02 17.88
N SER A 168 6.04 10.94 16.92
CA SER A 168 4.92 10.97 15.98
C SER A 168 3.52 11.10 16.62
N ILE A 169 2.98 12.28 16.93
CA ILE A 169 3.39 13.70 16.78
C ILE A 169 3.75 14.27 18.18
N GLY A 170 4.71 15.19 18.32
CA GLY A 170 5.03 15.81 19.62
C GLY A 170 5.95 17.03 19.65
N THR A 171 6.26 17.50 20.87
CA THR A 171 7.06 18.72 21.10
C THR A 171 8.37 18.40 21.81
N LEU A 172 9.51 18.81 21.22
CA LEU A 172 10.82 18.79 21.89
C LEU A 172 11.16 20.19 22.42
N LYS A 173 11.58 20.28 23.68
CA LYS A 173 11.91 21.55 24.34
C LYS A 173 13.42 21.76 24.44
N VAL A 174 13.86 23.00 24.23
CA VAL A 174 15.28 23.42 24.33
C VAL A 174 15.38 24.61 25.27
N SER A 175 16.11 24.45 26.38
CA SER A 175 16.21 25.46 27.44
C SER A 175 17.11 26.66 27.13
N ASN A 176 17.91 26.58 26.06
CA ASN A 176 18.81 27.64 25.63
C ASN A 176 18.71 27.79 24.09
N ASP A 177 19.81 28.20 23.46
CA ASP A 177 19.85 28.50 22.04
C ASP A 177 19.74 27.25 21.17
N ILE A 178 19.16 27.46 19.99
CA ILE A 178 19.04 26.47 18.91
C ILE A 178 19.84 27.00 17.71
N HIS A 179 20.67 26.15 17.12
CA HIS A 179 21.44 26.50 15.94
C HIS A 179 21.29 25.46 14.82
N PHE A 180 20.91 25.92 13.64
CA PHE A 180 20.90 25.13 12.41
C PHE A 180 21.97 25.65 11.45
N THR A 181 22.83 24.74 11.00
CA THR A 181 23.92 25.01 10.04
C THR A 181 23.52 24.62 8.61
N PRO A 182 24.23 25.09 7.56
CA PRO A 182 23.95 24.66 6.19
C PRO A 182 24.00 23.14 6.02
N GLY A 183 22.98 22.59 5.36
CA GLY A 183 22.85 21.15 5.14
C GLY A 183 22.32 20.33 6.32
N SER A 184 21.93 20.98 7.43
CA SER A 184 21.16 20.35 8.51
C SER A 184 19.72 20.04 8.09
N VAL A 185 19.06 19.11 8.78
CA VAL A 185 17.66 18.76 8.53
C VAL A 185 16.83 18.94 9.80
N TYR A 186 15.74 19.70 9.66
CA TYR A 186 14.66 19.75 10.64
C TYR A 186 13.47 18.95 10.09
N GLU A 187 13.22 17.77 10.64
CA GLU A 187 12.12 16.90 10.25
C GLU A 187 10.87 17.19 11.09
N VAL A 188 9.72 17.24 10.42
CA VAL A 188 8.44 17.59 11.04
C VAL A 188 7.35 16.65 10.51
N GLU A 189 6.72 15.91 11.40
CA GLU A 189 5.50 15.17 11.12
C GLU A 189 4.29 16.07 11.30
N ILE A 190 3.33 15.98 10.38
CA ILE A 190 2.07 16.76 10.42
C ILE A 190 0.90 15.87 10.06
N ASN A 191 -0.30 16.26 10.49
CA ASN A 191 -1.53 15.64 10.04
C ASN A 191 -2.57 16.66 9.54
N ALA A 192 -3.58 16.17 8.84
CA ALA A 192 -4.65 17.00 8.28
C ALA A 192 -5.54 17.68 9.34
N ALA A 193 -5.52 17.20 10.58
CA ALA A 193 -6.25 17.78 11.71
C ALA A 193 -5.53 19.00 12.33
N GLY A 194 -4.31 19.31 11.89
CA GLY A 194 -3.51 20.42 12.39
C GLY A 194 -2.52 20.04 13.49
N SER A 195 -2.47 18.76 13.90
CA SER A 195 -1.39 18.29 14.78
C SER A 195 -0.08 18.30 13.99
N HIS A 196 1.00 18.64 14.69
CA HIS A 196 2.33 18.75 14.11
C HIS A 196 3.41 18.59 15.16
N ASP A 197 4.57 18.13 14.73
CA ASP A 197 5.77 18.22 15.54
C ASP A 197 6.18 19.67 15.75
N GLN A 198 6.70 19.94 16.94
CA GLN A 198 7.13 21.28 17.31
C GLN A 198 8.48 21.29 18.02
N LEU A 199 9.34 22.21 17.62
CA LEU A 199 10.54 22.56 18.37
C LEU A 199 10.30 23.84 19.18
N GLN A 200 10.41 23.76 20.51
CA GLN A 200 10.15 24.87 21.41
C GLN A 200 11.42 25.31 22.15
N GLY A 201 11.91 26.51 21.89
CA GLY A 201 13.11 27.06 22.54
C GLY A 201 12.82 28.20 23.52
N THR A 202 13.62 28.33 24.58
CA THR A 202 13.59 29.53 25.44
C THR A 202 14.69 30.54 25.10
N GLY A 203 15.76 30.12 24.41
CA GLY A 203 16.81 31.00 23.88
C GLY A 203 16.50 31.55 22.48
N ASN A 204 17.55 32.00 21.78
CA ASN A 204 17.48 32.39 20.38
C ASN A 204 17.53 31.17 19.45
N MET A 205 16.94 31.28 18.27
CA MET A 205 17.11 30.32 17.18
C MET A 205 17.92 30.97 16.06
N THR A 206 19.10 30.45 15.77
CA THR A 206 19.96 30.93 14.67
C THR A 206 19.97 29.92 13.54
N ILE A 207 19.44 30.32 12.37
CA ILE A 207 19.34 29.47 11.18
C ILE A 207 20.23 30.04 10.09
N THR A 208 21.34 29.35 9.82
CA THR A 208 22.30 29.75 8.78
C THR A 208 22.16 28.96 7.48
N GLY A 209 21.24 27.98 7.46
CA GLY A 209 20.87 27.15 6.33
C GLY A 209 20.19 25.87 6.82
N GLY A 210 19.93 24.94 5.90
CA GLY A 210 19.28 23.65 6.18
C GLY A 210 17.91 23.48 5.53
N THR A 211 17.33 22.30 5.67
CA THR A 211 16.04 21.92 5.06
C THR A 211 15.02 21.57 6.13
N VAL A 212 13.79 22.11 6.01
CA VAL A 212 12.63 21.56 6.70
C VAL A 212 12.08 20.39 5.88
N ARG A 213 12.10 19.17 6.43
CA ARG A 213 11.59 17.96 5.78
C ARG A 213 10.26 17.57 6.41
N VAL A 214 9.18 17.69 5.63
CA VAL A 214 7.82 17.42 6.08
C VAL A 214 7.46 15.97 5.78
N LEU A 215 7.05 15.25 6.83
CA LEU A 215 6.46 13.93 6.76
C LEU A 215 4.96 14.07 7.06
N ALA A 216 4.17 14.30 6.02
CA ALA A 216 2.73 14.41 6.16
C ALA A 216 2.12 13.01 6.30
N GLU A 217 1.37 12.78 7.39
CA GLU A 217 0.50 11.62 7.54
C GLU A 217 -0.61 11.64 6.50
N ASN A 218 -1.19 10.48 6.16
CA ASN A 218 -2.34 10.45 5.27
C ASN A 218 -3.55 11.18 5.87
N GLY A 219 -4.16 12.10 5.12
CA GLY A 219 -5.36 12.79 5.56
C GLY A 219 -5.79 13.85 4.56
N ASN A 220 -6.96 14.46 4.77
CA ASN A 220 -7.50 15.49 3.88
C ASN A 220 -6.95 16.88 4.24
N TYR A 221 -5.70 17.16 3.87
CA TYR A 221 -5.11 18.49 4.06
C TYR A 221 -5.87 19.54 3.27
N LYS A 222 -6.16 20.67 3.92
CA LYS A 222 -6.67 21.84 3.22
C LYS A 222 -5.50 22.50 2.45
N PRO A 223 -5.70 22.98 1.20
CA PRO A 223 -4.66 23.64 0.39
C PRO A 223 -4.09 24.98 0.92
N SER A 224 -4.09 25.20 2.23
CA SER A 224 -3.51 26.34 2.92
C SER A 224 -3.38 26.07 4.44
N THR A 225 -3.19 24.81 4.87
CA THR A 225 -3.01 24.52 6.31
C THR A 225 -1.69 25.11 6.80
N THR A 226 -1.75 25.84 7.92
CA THR A 226 -0.59 26.45 8.58
C THR A 226 -0.27 25.72 9.88
N TYR A 227 1.01 25.40 10.08
CA TYR A 227 1.55 24.73 11.28
C TYR A 227 2.65 25.60 11.90
N THR A 228 2.65 25.77 13.21
CA THR A 228 3.71 26.49 13.93
C THR A 228 4.79 25.50 14.35
N VAL A 229 5.65 25.13 13.41
CA VAL A 229 6.62 24.05 13.59
C VAL A 229 7.73 24.42 14.57
N ALA A 230 8.08 25.69 14.70
CA ALA A 230 9.00 26.10 15.77
C ALA A 230 8.54 27.39 16.45
N THR A 231 8.79 27.48 17.74
CA THR A 231 8.55 28.68 18.54
C THR A 231 9.70 28.91 19.52
N VAL A 232 10.11 30.17 19.70
CA VAL A 232 11.13 30.57 20.67
C VAL A 232 10.69 31.75 21.52
N THR A 233 11.25 31.86 22.74
CA THR A 233 11.06 33.07 23.58
C THR A 233 12.06 34.18 23.21
N GLY A 234 13.25 33.82 22.74
CA GLY A 234 14.21 34.77 22.16
C GLY A 234 13.82 35.19 20.74
N ALA A 235 14.82 35.49 19.90
CA ALA A 235 14.61 35.86 18.51
C ALA A 235 15.01 34.74 17.53
N ILE A 236 14.30 34.65 16.42
CA ILE A 236 14.71 33.87 15.24
C ILE A 236 15.59 34.76 14.35
N ASN A 237 16.83 34.32 14.12
CA ASN A 237 17.81 34.99 13.28
C ASN A 237 18.16 34.09 12.09
N GLY A 238 17.73 34.49 10.89
CA GLY A 238 17.95 33.75 9.64
C GLY A 238 16.77 32.88 9.21
N LYS A 239 16.98 32.04 8.18
CA LYS A 239 15.94 31.20 7.56
C LYS A 239 16.52 29.87 7.07
N PHE A 240 15.66 28.86 6.95
CA PHE A 240 16.01 27.61 6.28
C PHE A 240 16.08 27.85 4.77
N ASP A 241 16.90 27.07 4.07
CA ASP A 241 17.12 27.21 2.62
C ASP A 241 15.88 26.77 1.83
N GLN A 242 15.18 25.73 2.31
CA GLN A 242 14.03 25.14 1.63
C GLN A 242 13.14 24.33 2.57
N ALA A 243 11.95 24.01 2.08
CA ALA A 243 11.09 22.98 2.66
C ALA A 243 10.77 21.90 1.60
N THR A 244 10.61 20.66 2.05
CA THR A 244 10.26 19.50 1.20
C THR A 244 9.13 18.71 1.86
N SER A 245 8.31 18.01 1.09
CA SER A 245 7.23 17.17 1.59
C SER A 245 7.17 15.85 0.82
N ASN A 246 6.59 14.82 1.42
CA ASN A 246 6.25 13.55 0.78
C ASN A 246 4.98 13.62 -0.09
N LEU A 247 4.25 14.73 -0.09
CA LEU A 247 2.99 14.90 -0.81
C LEU A 247 3.23 15.20 -2.30
N ALA A 248 2.43 14.60 -3.18
CA ALA A 248 2.60 14.77 -4.63
C ALA A 248 2.06 16.11 -5.14
N PHE A 249 1.02 16.63 -4.49
CA PHE A 249 0.26 17.77 -4.99
C PHE A 249 0.32 19.00 -4.08
N LEU A 250 0.97 18.93 -2.91
CA LEU A 250 1.12 20.06 -2.00
C LEU A 250 2.59 20.44 -1.82
N ASN A 251 2.93 21.68 -2.17
CA ASN A 251 4.23 22.28 -1.91
C ASN A 251 4.26 22.88 -0.50
N PRO A 252 5.30 22.58 0.30
CA PRO A 252 5.53 23.26 1.56
C PRO A 252 6.22 24.61 1.32
N THR A 253 5.81 25.62 2.08
CA THR A 253 6.44 26.94 2.13
C THR A 253 6.63 27.34 3.59
N LEU A 254 7.69 28.11 3.85
CA LEU A 254 8.00 28.59 5.20
C LEU A 254 7.74 30.08 5.31
N ALA A 255 7.07 30.47 6.39
CA ALA A 255 6.90 31.86 6.81
C ALA A 255 7.48 32.05 8.21
N TYR A 256 7.86 33.29 8.54
CA TYR A 256 8.58 33.62 9.76
C TYR A 256 8.03 34.90 10.36
N ASP A 257 7.94 34.93 11.69
CA ASP A 257 7.94 36.18 12.45
C ASP A 257 9.19 36.22 13.36
N THR A 258 9.21 37.10 14.37
CA THR A 258 10.36 37.24 15.27
C THR A 258 10.59 36.02 16.17
N THR A 259 9.57 35.19 16.41
CA THR A 259 9.58 34.11 17.41
C THR A 259 9.05 32.78 16.89
N ASN A 260 8.50 32.71 15.67
CA ASN A 260 7.87 31.52 15.11
C ASN A 260 8.36 31.20 13.69
N VAL A 261 8.45 29.89 13.42
CA VAL A 261 8.53 29.33 12.07
C VAL A 261 7.19 28.68 11.75
N TYR A 262 6.58 29.12 10.66
CA TYR A 262 5.33 28.59 10.14
C TYR A 262 5.59 27.75 8.89
N LEU A 263 5.01 26.56 8.84
CA LEU A 263 4.93 25.73 7.65
C LEU A 263 3.54 25.88 7.04
N GLN A 264 3.46 26.19 5.76
CA GLN A 264 2.21 26.27 5.00
C GLN A 264 2.25 25.28 3.84
N LEU A 265 1.19 24.48 3.68
CA LEU A 265 1.01 23.60 2.53
C LEU A 265 0.08 24.24 1.50
N ALA A 266 0.54 24.39 0.27
CA ALA A 266 -0.24 24.95 -0.83
C ALA A 266 -0.31 24.00 -2.03
N ARG A 267 -1.45 23.95 -2.72
CA ARG A 267 -1.62 23.16 -3.96
C ARG A 267 -0.61 23.60 -5.01
N ASN A 268 0.19 22.66 -5.52
CA ASN A 268 1.11 22.89 -6.63
C ASN A 268 0.39 22.77 -7.99
N SER A 269 1.10 22.90 -9.11
CA SER A 269 0.54 22.80 -10.47
C SER A 269 0.62 21.40 -11.08
N VAL A 270 0.97 20.37 -10.31
CA VAL A 270 1.11 18.99 -10.80
C VAL A 270 -0.28 18.38 -11.02
N ASP A 271 -0.61 18.01 -12.25
CA ASP A 271 -1.88 17.32 -12.58
C ASP A 271 -1.88 15.87 -12.09
N PHE A 272 -3.04 15.34 -11.69
CA PHE A 272 -3.16 13.94 -11.24
C PHE A 272 -2.64 12.92 -12.27
N SER A 273 -2.83 13.19 -13.56
CA SER A 273 -2.40 12.30 -14.65
C SER A 273 -0.88 12.15 -14.77
N THR A 274 -0.10 13.09 -14.24
CA THR A 274 1.38 13.01 -14.23
C THR A 274 1.89 11.95 -13.24
N ILE A 275 1.10 11.63 -12.22
CA ILE A 275 1.42 10.62 -11.20
C ILE A 275 0.99 9.21 -11.64
N ALA A 276 0.06 9.12 -12.58
CA ALA A 276 -0.49 7.87 -13.11
C ALA A 276 0.52 7.12 -13.99
N GLN A 277 0.56 5.79 -13.84
CA GLN A 277 1.47 4.93 -14.59
C GLN A 277 0.77 4.25 -15.78
N THR A 278 -0.46 3.79 -15.61
CA THR A 278 -1.22 3.06 -16.64
C THR A 278 -2.15 3.96 -17.45
N PRO A 279 -2.53 3.58 -18.68
CA PRO A 279 -3.59 4.26 -19.43
C PRO A 279 -4.91 4.40 -18.65
N ASN A 280 -5.33 3.36 -17.93
CA ASN A 280 -6.54 3.36 -17.12
C ASN A 280 -6.42 4.36 -15.97
N GLN A 281 -5.29 4.35 -15.24
CA GLN A 281 -5.00 5.33 -14.20
C GLN A 281 -5.01 6.76 -14.75
N ARG A 282 -4.43 7.01 -15.94
CA ARG A 282 -4.46 8.34 -16.56
C ARG A 282 -5.88 8.79 -16.91
N GLY A 283 -6.72 7.89 -17.40
CA GLY A 283 -8.13 8.17 -17.66
C GLY A 283 -8.90 8.54 -16.40
N VAL A 284 -8.74 7.74 -15.33
CA VAL A 284 -9.38 8.00 -14.03
C VAL A 284 -8.84 9.27 -13.38
N ALA A 285 -7.52 9.48 -13.41
CA ALA A 285 -6.87 10.68 -12.91
C ALA A 285 -7.39 11.95 -13.61
N GLY A 286 -7.59 11.91 -14.93
CA GLY A 286 -8.23 12.99 -15.67
C GLY A 286 -9.68 13.25 -15.23
N GLY A 287 -10.44 12.18 -14.98
CA GLY A 287 -11.80 12.27 -14.43
C GLY A 287 -11.82 12.92 -13.05
N LEU A 288 -10.97 12.47 -12.13
CA LEU A 288 -10.82 13.04 -10.79
C LEU A 288 -10.36 14.50 -10.84
N GLN A 289 -9.40 14.82 -11.70
CA GLN A 289 -8.90 16.19 -11.89
C GLN A 289 -10.03 17.15 -12.33
N SER A 290 -10.94 16.68 -13.19
CA SER A 290 -12.05 17.49 -13.71
C SER A 290 -13.09 17.87 -12.65
N LEU A 291 -13.11 17.20 -11.50
CA LEU A 291 -14.03 17.52 -10.40
C LEU A 291 -13.69 18.85 -9.72
N GLY A 292 -12.41 19.24 -9.72
CA GLY A 292 -11.93 20.53 -9.21
C GLY A 292 -11.98 20.69 -7.69
N THR A 293 -11.37 21.79 -7.22
CA THR A 293 -11.27 22.14 -5.79
C THR A 293 -12.64 22.27 -5.13
N GLY A 294 -12.77 21.73 -3.92
CA GLY A 294 -14.02 21.72 -3.15
C GLY A 294 -14.87 20.47 -3.39
N ASN A 295 -14.52 19.65 -4.38
CA ASN A 295 -15.06 18.29 -4.48
C ASN A 295 -14.30 17.36 -3.53
N SER A 296 -15.02 16.57 -2.73
CA SER A 296 -14.41 15.72 -1.71
C SER A 296 -13.42 14.70 -2.26
N LEU A 297 -13.64 14.12 -3.45
CA LEU A 297 -12.70 13.18 -4.06
C LEU A 297 -11.45 13.87 -4.59
N PHE A 298 -11.62 15.03 -5.23
CA PHE A 298 -10.49 15.82 -5.70
C PHE A 298 -9.62 16.25 -4.51
N ASP A 299 -10.24 16.82 -3.47
CA ASP A 299 -9.55 17.32 -2.29
C ASP A 299 -8.85 16.18 -1.53
N ALA A 300 -9.46 14.99 -1.46
CA ALA A 300 -8.83 13.81 -0.87
C ALA A 300 -7.57 13.36 -1.64
N VAL A 301 -7.58 13.40 -2.98
CA VAL A 301 -6.43 13.01 -3.81
C VAL A 301 -5.32 14.06 -3.76
N VAL A 302 -5.66 15.36 -3.73
CA VAL A 302 -4.68 16.46 -3.55
C VAL A 302 -3.81 16.24 -2.32
N ALA A 303 -4.36 15.60 -1.30
CA ALA A 303 -3.72 15.43 -0.02
C ALA A 303 -2.83 14.16 0.07
N MET A 304 -2.60 13.46 -1.05
CA MET A 304 -1.86 12.19 -1.08
C MET A 304 -0.42 12.33 -1.59
N ASP A 305 0.41 11.39 -1.17
CA ASP A 305 1.65 11.07 -1.88
C ASP A 305 1.36 10.38 -3.24
N ALA A 306 2.43 10.17 -4.02
CA ALA A 306 2.30 9.61 -5.35
C ALA A 306 1.79 8.16 -5.37
N ALA A 307 2.11 7.35 -4.36
CA ALA A 307 1.71 5.95 -4.30
C ALA A 307 0.22 5.81 -3.95
N ASN A 308 -0.23 6.56 -2.95
CA ASN A 308 -1.62 6.59 -2.52
C ASN A 308 -2.53 7.20 -3.58
N ALA A 309 -2.06 8.21 -4.32
CA ALA A 309 -2.80 8.75 -5.48
C ALA A 309 -3.04 7.68 -6.56
N ARG A 310 -2.02 6.88 -6.90
CA ARG A 310 -2.18 5.77 -7.87
C ARG A 310 -3.14 4.70 -7.37
N ALA A 311 -3.08 4.36 -6.08
CA ALA A 311 -4.04 3.44 -5.47
C ALA A 311 -5.47 3.99 -5.53
N ALA A 312 -5.65 5.30 -5.33
CA ALA A 312 -6.95 5.96 -5.48
C ALA A 312 -7.46 5.94 -6.93
N PHE A 313 -6.59 6.12 -7.93
CA PHE A 313 -6.97 6.00 -9.35
C PHE A 313 -7.46 4.58 -9.68
N ASP A 314 -6.77 3.56 -9.16
CA ASP A 314 -7.18 2.17 -9.32
C ASP A 314 -8.52 1.90 -8.60
N ALA A 315 -8.65 2.32 -7.34
CA ALA A 315 -9.86 2.08 -6.53
C ALA A 315 -11.10 2.75 -7.13
N THR A 316 -10.95 3.93 -7.72
CA THR A 316 -12.05 4.68 -8.33
C THR A 316 -12.37 4.23 -9.76
N SER A 317 -11.60 3.32 -10.34
CA SER A 317 -11.86 2.79 -11.69
C SER A 317 -13.13 1.93 -11.78
N GLY A 318 -13.85 2.05 -12.91
CA GLY A 318 -15.06 1.28 -13.22
C GLY A 318 -14.81 -0.06 -13.92
N GLU A 319 -13.65 -0.69 -13.71
CA GLU A 319 -13.19 -1.87 -14.47
C GLU A 319 -14.21 -3.02 -14.46
N ILE A 320 -14.94 -3.23 -13.36
CA ILE A 320 -15.95 -4.28 -13.21
C ILE A 320 -17.07 -4.20 -14.26
N HIS A 321 -17.42 -3.01 -14.75
CA HIS A 321 -18.51 -2.88 -15.73
C HIS A 321 -18.18 -3.53 -17.07
N THR A 322 -16.89 -3.63 -17.43
CA THR A 322 -16.44 -4.33 -18.64
C THR A 322 -16.73 -5.83 -18.60
N ALA A 323 -16.90 -6.42 -17.40
CA ALA A 323 -17.24 -7.82 -17.22
C ALA A 323 -18.58 -8.18 -17.86
N SER A 324 -19.52 -7.23 -18.00
CA SER A 324 -20.83 -7.46 -18.63
C SER A 324 -20.70 -7.91 -20.08
N ILE A 325 -19.79 -7.29 -20.84
CA ILE A 325 -19.51 -7.62 -22.24
C ILE A 325 -18.89 -9.02 -22.34
N LEU A 326 -17.87 -9.28 -21.53
CA LEU A 326 -17.18 -10.57 -21.49
C LEU A 326 -18.13 -11.71 -21.12
N SER A 327 -18.90 -11.55 -20.05
CA SER A 327 -19.88 -12.55 -19.60
C SER A 327 -20.96 -12.80 -20.65
N GLY A 328 -21.44 -11.76 -21.33
CA GLY A 328 -22.39 -11.89 -22.45
C GLY A 328 -21.82 -12.67 -23.65
N GLN A 329 -20.51 -12.54 -23.92
CA GLN A 329 -19.85 -13.31 -24.98
C GLN A 329 -19.69 -14.79 -24.61
N GLU A 330 -19.34 -15.09 -23.36
CA GLU A 330 -19.25 -16.46 -22.86
C GLU A 330 -20.62 -17.14 -22.79
N ASP A 331 -21.66 -16.42 -22.36
CA ASP A 331 -23.05 -16.86 -22.43
C ASP A 331 -23.46 -17.27 -23.85
N ALA A 332 -23.08 -16.46 -24.85
CA ALA A 332 -23.33 -16.78 -26.25
C ALA A 332 -22.55 -18.02 -26.72
N ARG A 333 -21.29 -18.18 -26.27
CA ARG A 333 -20.48 -19.36 -26.58
C ARG A 333 -21.10 -20.64 -26.02
N ILE A 334 -21.54 -20.62 -24.77
CA ILE A 334 -22.13 -21.80 -24.10
C ILE A 334 -23.37 -22.32 -24.83
N SER A 335 -24.30 -21.43 -25.17
CA SER A 335 -25.53 -21.84 -25.86
C SER A 335 -25.26 -22.28 -27.30
N ARG A 336 -24.29 -21.66 -27.98
CA ARG A 336 -23.79 -22.12 -29.28
C ARG A 336 -23.16 -23.52 -29.20
N GLU A 337 -22.30 -23.77 -28.22
CA GLU A 337 -21.65 -25.08 -28.08
C GLU A 337 -22.66 -26.19 -27.75
N ALA A 338 -23.64 -25.91 -26.89
CA ALA A 338 -24.71 -26.86 -26.59
C ALA A 338 -25.53 -27.21 -27.85
N THR A 339 -25.91 -26.21 -28.66
CA THR A 339 -26.65 -26.45 -29.90
C THR A 339 -25.81 -27.15 -30.98
N LEU A 340 -24.53 -26.78 -31.15
CA LEU A 340 -23.62 -27.48 -32.06
C LEU A 340 -23.34 -28.93 -31.63
N SER A 341 -23.24 -29.18 -30.32
CA SER A 341 -23.11 -30.52 -29.75
C SER A 341 -24.35 -31.37 -30.03
N ARG A 342 -25.57 -30.81 -29.84
CA ARG A 342 -26.82 -31.49 -30.22
C ARG A 342 -26.85 -31.83 -31.72
N LEU A 343 -26.50 -30.88 -32.59
CA LEU A 343 -26.43 -31.09 -34.04
C LEU A 343 -25.37 -32.13 -34.45
N TYR A 344 -24.36 -32.38 -33.60
CA TYR A 344 -23.34 -33.40 -33.82
C TYR A 344 -23.73 -34.79 -33.32
N GLY A 345 -24.29 -34.88 -32.11
CA GLY A 345 -24.49 -36.12 -31.38
C GLY A 345 -25.82 -36.85 -31.64
N ALA A 346 -26.84 -36.16 -32.13
CA ALA A 346 -28.18 -36.73 -32.30
C ALA A 346 -28.25 -37.82 -33.40
N SER A 347 -29.07 -38.86 -33.16
CA SER A 347 -29.39 -39.90 -34.16
C SER A 347 -29.90 -39.27 -35.46
N LYS A 348 -29.60 -39.88 -36.62
CA LYS A 348 -29.87 -39.23 -37.92
C LYS A 348 -31.36 -39.13 -38.28
N SER A 349 -32.24 -39.84 -37.59
CA SER A 349 -33.64 -40.05 -37.98
C SER A 349 -34.68 -39.62 -36.95
N GLU A 350 -34.27 -39.12 -35.79
CA GLU A 350 -35.21 -38.87 -34.68
C GLU A 350 -35.25 -37.39 -34.29
N SER A 351 -36.46 -36.83 -34.31
CA SER A 351 -36.83 -35.59 -33.63
C SER A 351 -36.78 -35.80 -32.13
N GLY A 352 -36.51 -34.75 -31.35
CA GLY A 352 -36.49 -34.92 -29.90
C GLY A 352 -36.27 -33.65 -29.11
N ALA A 353 -36.41 -33.80 -27.80
CA ALA A 353 -36.06 -32.80 -26.81
C ALA A 353 -34.71 -33.15 -26.16
N TRP A 354 -33.99 -32.14 -25.69
CA TRP A 354 -32.72 -32.31 -25.01
C TRP A 354 -32.51 -31.25 -23.94
N VAL A 355 -31.70 -31.58 -22.94
CA VAL A 355 -31.29 -30.68 -21.86
C VAL A 355 -29.80 -30.87 -21.62
N GLN A 356 -29.08 -29.78 -21.41
CA GLN A 356 -27.67 -29.74 -21.06
C GLN A 356 -27.45 -28.84 -19.85
N LEU A 357 -26.83 -29.39 -18.81
CA LEU A 357 -26.36 -28.63 -17.65
C LEU A 357 -24.95 -28.11 -17.93
N VAL A 358 -24.69 -26.86 -17.58
CA VAL A 358 -23.41 -26.19 -17.84
C VAL A 358 -22.85 -25.63 -16.55
N HIS A 359 -21.58 -25.94 -16.31
CA HIS A 359 -20.76 -25.29 -15.30
C HIS A 359 -19.42 -24.89 -15.95
N ASN A 360 -19.04 -23.64 -15.82
CA ASN A 360 -17.89 -23.05 -16.49
C ASN A 360 -17.19 -22.07 -15.55
N TRP A 361 -15.87 -22.02 -15.60
CA TRP A 361 -15.06 -21.10 -14.81
C TRP A 361 -13.91 -20.59 -15.67
N GLY A 362 -13.39 -19.40 -15.36
CA GLY A 362 -12.33 -18.78 -16.14
C GLY A 362 -11.64 -17.66 -15.41
N LYS A 363 -10.42 -17.34 -15.87
CA LYS A 363 -9.62 -16.23 -15.36
C LYS A 363 -9.09 -15.43 -16.53
N HIS A 364 -9.25 -14.11 -16.48
CA HIS A 364 -8.58 -13.16 -17.37
C HIS A 364 -7.45 -12.52 -16.57
N LYS A 365 -6.21 -12.74 -17.00
CA LYS A 365 -5.03 -12.19 -16.31
C LYS A 365 -4.97 -10.67 -16.48
N GLU A 366 -4.35 -9.99 -15.51
CA GLU A 366 -3.98 -8.60 -15.68
C GLU A 366 -3.07 -8.41 -16.90
N ASP A 367 -3.17 -7.23 -17.53
CA ASP A 367 -2.36 -6.84 -18.69
C ASP A 367 -1.46 -5.63 -18.40
N GLY A 368 -1.31 -5.28 -17.11
CA GLY A 368 -0.60 -4.08 -16.64
C GLY A 368 -1.44 -2.80 -16.74
N ASN A 369 -2.66 -2.86 -17.27
CA ASN A 369 -3.59 -1.73 -17.37
C ASN A 369 -4.92 -2.01 -16.64
N ALA A 370 -5.44 -3.23 -16.77
CA ALA A 370 -6.64 -3.71 -16.10
C ALA A 370 -6.27 -4.85 -15.12
N ALA A 371 -7.05 -4.95 -14.04
CA ALA A 371 -6.90 -6.00 -13.04
C ALA A 371 -7.40 -7.36 -13.53
N LYS A 372 -6.91 -8.41 -12.86
CA LYS A 372 -7.37 -9.78 -13.06
C LYS A 372 -8.88 -9.91 -12.75
N LEU A 373 -9.58 -10.66 -13.60
CA LEU A 373 -10.99 -11.00 -13.45
C LEU A 373 -11.16 -12.52 -13.32
N ASP A 374 -11.87 -12.96 -12.29
CA ASP A 374 -12.30 -14.34 -12.11
C ASP A 374 -13.80 -14.45 -12.44
N ARG A 375 -14.19 -15.51 -13.16
CA ARG A 375 -15.59 -15.78 -13.51
C ARG A 375 -16.01 -17.20 -13.15
N LYS A 376 -17.24 -17.36 -12.68
CA LYS A 376 -17.91 -18.65 -12.48
C LYS A 376 -19.30 -18.55 -13.06
N GLN A 377 -19.69 -19.57 -13.80
CA GLN A 377 -20.92 -19.55 -14.58
C GLN A 377 -21.61 -20.89 -14.48
N ARG A 378 -22.92 -20.83 -14.28
CA ARG A 378 -23.81 -22.00 -14.25
C ARG A 378 -25.01 -21.74 -15.14
N GLY A 379 -25.55 -22.79 -15.73
CA GLY A 379 -26.75 -22.63 -16.54
C GLY A 379 -27.35 -23.93 -17.02
N VAL A 380 -28.52 -23.80 -17.61
CA VAL A 380 -29.25 -24.88 -18.26
C VAL A 380 -29.59 -24.45 -19.67
N VAL A 381 -29.28 -25.30 -20.64
CA VAL A 381 -29.72 -25.15 -22.02
C VAL A 381 -30.69 -26.28 -22.33
N MET A 382 -31.83 -25.95 -22.90
CA MET A 382 -32.84 -26.93 -23.30
C MET A 382 -33.35 -26.61 -24.70
N GLY A 383 -33.67 -27.63 -25.47
CA GLY A 383 -34.13 -27.43 -26.83
C GLY A 383 -34.96 -28.57 -27.37
N VAL A 384 -35.60 -28.27 -28.48
CA VAL A 384 -36.39 -29.20 -29.27
C VAL A 384 -35.98 -29.07 -30.73
N ASP A 385 -35.92 -30.19 -31.43
CA ASP A 385 -35.58 -30.23 -32.85
C ASP A 385 -36.36 -31.32 -33.59
N THR A 386 -36.51 -31.10 -34.89
CA THR A 386 -37.11 -32.06 -35.81
C THR A 386 -36.19 -32.36 -36.98
N VAL A 387 -36.30 -33.57 -37.53
CA VAL A 387 -35.59 -33.98 -38.75
C VAL A 387 -36.56 -33.97 -39.94
N THR A 388 -36.18 -33.35 -41.05
CA THR A 388 -37.02 -33.28 -42.26
C THR A 388 -36.57 -34.29 -43.33
N ALA A 389 -37.42 -34.52 -44.34
CA ALA A 389 -37.06 -35.26 -45.54
C ALA A 389 -35.89 -34.55 -46.26
N GLY A 390 -34.67 -35.08 -46.12
CA GLY A 390 -33.44 -34.45 -46.63
C GLY A 390 -32.30 -34.28 -45.61
N ASN A 391 -32.36 -34.95 -44.44
CA ASN A 391 -31.33 -34.94 -43.39
C ASN A 391 -31.07 -33.55 -42.76
N TRP A 392 -32.03 -32.63 -42.85
CA TRP A 392 -31.97 -31.38 -42.10
C TRP A 392 -32.52 -31.59 -40.70
N ARG A 393 -31.74 -31.20 -39.69
CA ARG A 393 -32.21 -31.03 -38.32
C ARG A 393 -32.42 -29.54 -38.07
N ILE A 394 -33.62 -29.15 -37.71
CA ILE A 394 -33.99 -27.75 -37.43
C ILE A 394 -34.61 -27.70 -36.04
N GLY A 395 -34.20 -26.74 -35.23
CA GLY A 395 -34.70 -26.64 -33.86
C GLY A 395 -34.57 -25.25 -33.25
N ALA A 396 -35.16 -25.15 -32.07
CA ALA A 396 -35.06 -23.99 -31.20
C ALA A 396 -34.55 -24.43 -29.82
N ALA A 397 -33.79 -23.56 -29.16
CA ALA A 397 -33.30 -23.77 -27.81
C ALA A 397 -33.44 -22.51 -26.96
N GLY A 398 -33.70 -22.71 -25.67
CA GLY A 398 -33.64 -21.68 -24.65
C GLY A 398 -32.46 -21.95 -23.70
N ALA A 399 -31.86 -20.88 -23.17
CA ALA A 399 -30.87 -21.00 -22.11
C ALA A 399 -31.15 -19.99 -21.00
N ILE A 400 -30.89 -20.40 -19.75
CA ILE A 400 -30.83 -19.51 -18.60
C ILE A 400 -29.46 -19.70 -17.95
N THR A 401 -28.74 -18.61 -17.76
CA THR A 401 -27.39 -18.59 -17.20
C THR A 401 -27.29 -17.58 -16.07
N ASP A 402 -26.43 -17.90 -15.11
CA ASP A 402 -26.08 -17.08 -13.97
C ASP A 402 -24.55 -17.06 -13.89
N THR A 403 -23.96 -15.86 -13.98
CA THR A 403 -22.52 -15.64 -14.03
C THR A 403 -22.09 -14.71 -12.91
N ASP A 404 -21.29 -15.23 -11.99
CA ASP A 404 -20.63 -14.48 -10.94
C ASP A 404 -19.24 -14.03 -11.45
N VAL A 405 -18.90 -12.75 -11.24
CA VAL A 405 -17.61 -12.16 -11.60
C VAL A 405 -16.99 -11.42 -10.42
N ASP A 406 -15.68 -11.54 -10.27
CA ASP A 406 -14.90 -10.92 -9.20
C ASP A 406 -13.66 -10.23 -9.76
N VAL A 407 -13.42 -9.00 -9.32
CA VAL A 407 -12.19 -8.22 -9.57
C VAL A 407 -11.60 -7.82 -8.23
N THR A 408 -10.90 -8.77 -7.60
CA THR A 408 -10.43 -8.65 -6.21
C THR A 408 -9.52 -7.44 -5.99
N ALA A 409 -8.62 -7.14 -6.93
CA ALA A 409 -7.70 -5.99 -6.83
C ALA A 409 -8.41 -4.62 -6.92
N ARG A 410 -9.72 -4.61 -7.19
CA ARG A 410 -10.59 -3.42 -7.22
C ARG A 410 -11.72 -3.52 -6.20
N SER A 411 -11.69 -4.49 -5.28
CA SER A 411 -12.76 -4.74 -4.30
C SER A 411 -14.16 -4.71 -4.92
N SER A 412 -14.29 -5.35 -6.09
CA SER A 412 -15.51 -5.32 -6.91
C SER A 412 -16.00 -6.72 -7.22
N ASN A 413 -17.32 -6.89 -7.25
CA ASN A 413 -17.99 -8.11 -7.67
C ASN A 413 -19.26 -7.78 -8.48
N GLY A 414 -19.78 -8.77 -9.19
CA GLY A 414 -21.06 -8.63 -9.88
C GLY A 414 -21.64 -9.97 -10.33
N SER A 415 -22.91 -9.93 -10.71
CA SER A 415 -23.64 -11.08 -11.23
C SER A 415 -24.44 -10.73 -12.47
N LEU A 416 -24.33 -11.55 -13.52
CA LEU A 416 -25.16 -11.46 -14.72
C LEU A 416 -26.15 -12.62 -14.74
N LYS A 417 -27.44 -12.30 -14.71
CA LYS A 417 -28.51 -13.27 -14.99
C LYS A 417 -29.00 -13.05 -16.41
N ASN A 418 -28.91 -14.07 -17.25
CA ASN A 418 -29.18 -13.93 -18.68
C ASN A 418 -30.12 -15.03 -19.20
N LYS A 419 -31.01 -14.64 -20.11
CA LYS A 419 -31.94 -15.53 -20.80
C LYS A 419 -31.68 -15.45 -22.29
N GLN A 420 -31.64 -16.60 -22.96
CA GLN A 420 -31.26 -16.70 -24.36
C GLN A 420 -32.28 -17.53 -25.14
N LEU A 421 -32.46 -17.17 -26.41
CA LEU A 421 -33.23 -17.90 -27.41
C LEU A 421 -32.33 -18.14 -28.63
N LEU A 422 -32.30 -19.39 -29.11
CA LEU A 422 -31.51 -19.79 -30.27
C LEU A 422 -32.39 -20.52 -31.28
N LEU A 423 -32.14 -20.24 -32.55
CA LEU A 423 -32.62 -21.01 -33.69
C LEU A 423 -31.41 -21.67 -34.33
N TYR A 424 -31.48 -22.98 -34.58
CA TYR A 424 -30.35 -23.72 -35.13
C TYR A 424 -30.81 -24.70 -36.20
N ALA A 425 -29.92 -24.91 -37.17
CA ALA A 425 -30.13 -25.86 -38.24
C ALA A 425 -28.81 -26.55 -38.60
N GLY A 426 -28.90 -27.80 -39.02
CA GLY A 426 -27.76 -28.54 -39.54
C GLY A 426 -28.18 -29.57 -40.57
N THR A 427 -27.30 -29.82 -41.53
CA THR A 427 -27.46 -30.87 -42.52
C THR A 427 -26.19 -31.69 -42.64
N GLN A 428 -26.36 -32.94 -43.03
CA GLN A 428 -25.26 -33.88 -43.21
C GLN A 428 -25.42 -34.64 -44.52
N SER A 429 -24.38 -34.58 -45.34
CA SER A 429 -24.13 -35.48 -46.46
C SER A 429 -23.22 -36.64 -46.00
N LYS A 430 -22.81 -37.50 -46.94
CA LYS A 430 -21.83 -38.58 -46.68
C LYS A 430 -20.47 -38.05 -46.23
N THR A 431 -20.07 -36.87 -46.71
CA THR A 431 -18.74 -36.27 -46.50
C THR A 431 -18.84 -34.89 -45.84
N LEU A 432 -19.72 -34.01 -46.33
CA LEU A 432 -19.85 -32.64 -45.79
C LEU A 432 -20.91 -32.55 -44.69
N ARG A 433 -20.59 -31.87 -43.60
CA ARG A 433 -21.53 -31.50 -42.53
C ARG A 433 -21.54 -29.99 -42.37
N VAL A 434 -22.72 -29.38 -42.40
CA VAL A 434 -22.89 -27.93 -42.23
C VAL A 434 -23.89 -27.69 -41.11
N ARG A 435 -23.53 -26.83 -40.15
CA ARG A 435 -24.32 -26.52 -38.96
C ARG A 435 -24.26 -25.03 -38.69
N GLY A 436 -25.30 -24.47 -38.09
CA GLY A 436 -25.29 -23.05 -37.75
C GLY A 436 -26.53 -22.62 -37.00
N GLY A 437 -26.54 -21.36 -36.59
CA GLY A 437 -27.65 -20.81 -35.86
C GLY A 437 -27.56 -19.30 -35.63
N LEU A 438 -28.67 -18.79 -35.12
CA LEU A 438 -28.85 -17.42 -34.68
C LEU A 438 -29.28 -17.44 -33.22
N GLY A 439 -28.85 -16.44 -32.44
CA GLY A 439 -29.23 -16.32 -31.04
C GLY A 439 -29.45 -14.89 -30.60
N TRP A 440 -30.35 -14.71 -29.65
CA TRP A 440 -30.65 -13.45 -28.98
C TRP A 440 -30.64 -13.67 -27.47
N SER A 441 -30.15 -12.69 -26.71
CA SER A 441 -30.18 -12.74 -25.26
C SER A 441 -30.59 -11.42 -24.63
N GLN A 442 -31.18 -11.53 -23.45
CA GLN A 442 -31.47 -10.41 -22.58
C GLN A 442 -31.16 -10.82 -21.14
N GLY A 443 -30.34 -10.02 -20.49
CA GLY A 443 -29.92 -10.20 -19.12
C GLY A 443 -29.79 -8.88 -18.38
N GLU A 444 -29.58 -9.02 -17.08
CA GLU A 444 -29.46 -7.94 -16.12
C GLU A 444 -28.16 -8.15 -15.33
N MET A 445 -27.35 -7.11 -15.28
CA MET A 445 -26.07 -7.10 -14.59
C MET A 445 -26.18 -6.26 -13.33
N ASP A 446 -25.94 -6.90 -12.19
CA ASP A 446 -25.76 -6.26 -10.90
C ASP A 446 -24.26 -6.16 -10.59
N THR A 447 -23.80 -5.00 -10.15
CA THR A 447 -22.41 -4.80 -9.73
C THR A 447 -22.35 -4.08 -8.40
N THR A 448 -21.42 -4.51 -7.53
CA THR A 448 -21.06 -3.82 -6.28
C THR A 448 -19.56 -3.56 -6.26
N ARG A 449 -19.15 -2.36 -5.85
CA ARG A 449 -17.76 -1.94 -5.75
C ARG A 449 -17.52 -1.19 -4.45
N HIS A 450 -16.45 -1.53 -3.74
CA HIS A 450 -16.03 -0.81 -2.54
C HIS A 450 -14.88 0.13 -2.89
N VAL A 451 -15.10 1.43 -2.71
CA VAL A 451 -14.13 2.48 -3.06
C VAL A 451 -13.67 3.19 -1.79
N GLN A 452 -12.35 3.17 -1.56
CA GLN A 452 -11.72 3.91 -0.48
C GLN A 452 -10.70 4.91 -1.05
N VAL A 453 -10.88 6.20 -0.71
CA VAL A 453 -9.97 7.29 -1.09
C VAL A 453 -9.79 8.19 0.13
N GLY A 454 -8.66 8.06 0.82
CA GLY A 454 -8.45 8.74 2.10
C GLY A 454 -9.53 8.35 3.12
N ALA A 455 -10.26 9.35 3.64
CA ALA A 455 -11.39 9.14 4.55
C ALA A 455 -12.71 8.77 3.84
N ILE A 456 -12.77 8.86 2.51
CA ILE A 456 -13.97 8.49 1.74
C ILE A 456 -14.03 6.97 1.67
N ASN A 457 -15.15 6.41 2.09
CA ASN A 457 -15.45 5.00 2.01
C ASN A 457 -16.88 4.84 1.45
N ASN A 458 -17.00 4.31 0.23
CA ASN A 458 -18.28 4.15 -0.45
C ASN A 458 -18.50 2.70 -0.88
N THR A 459 -19.73 2.22 -0.73
CA THR A 459 -20.19 1.00 -1.39
C THR A 459 -21.08 1.42 -2.54
N LEU A 460 -20.58 1.24 -3.75
CA LEU A 460 -21.22 1.67 -4.98
C LEU A 460 -21.94 0.50 -5.64
N ALA A 461 -23.18 0.72 -6.05
CA ALA A 461 -23.99 -0.30 -6.71
C ALA A 461 -24.59 0.22 -8.02
N ALA A 462 -24.62 -0.63 -9.04
CA ALA A 462 -25.30 -0.36 -10.30
C ALA A 462 -26.05 -1.61 -10.80
N ASN A 463 -27.16 -1.36 -11.49
CA ASN A 463 -27.97 -2.36 -12.18
C ASN A 463 -28.25 -1.88 -13.60
N TYR A 464 -28.02 -2.73 -14.60
CA TYR A 464 -28.23 -2.36 -16.00
C TYR A 464 -28.46 -3.56 -16.93
N ASP A 465 -29.17 -3.31 -18.03
CA ASP A 465 -29.47 -4.29 -19.07
C ASP A 465 -28.21 -4.69 -19.88
N VAL A 466 -28.12 -5.98 -20.20
CA VAL A 466 -27.16 -6.55 -21.16
C VAL A 466 -27.92 -7.32 -22.25
N LYS A 467 -27.72 -6.96 -23.52
CA LYS A 467 -28.40 -7.57 -24.67
C LYS A 467 -27.40 -8.19 -25.62
N GLY A 468 -27.60 -9.45 -25.98
CA GLY A 468 -26.72 -10.21 -26.86
C GLY A 468 -27.39 -10.58 -28.18
N ARG A 469 -26.60 -10.66 -29.25
CA ARG A 469 -26.97 -11.26 -30.53
C ARG A 469 -25.80 -12.09 -31.03
N GLN A 470 -26.07 -13.25 -31.61
CA GLN A 470 -25.04 -14.05 -32.25
C GLN A 470 -25.52 -14.70 -33.54
N ALA A 471 -24.58 -14.90 -34.46
CA ALA A 471 -24.72 -15.75 -35.62
C ALA A 471 -23.49 -16.64 -35.72
N PHE A 472 -23.68 -17.92 -36.00
CA PHE A 472 -22.57 -18.86 -36.11
C PHE A 472 -22.81 -19.92 -37.17
N ALA A 473 -21.73 -20.40 -37.75
CA ALA A 473 -21.72 -21.47 -38.74
C ALA A 473 -20.48 -22.35 -38.54
N GLU A 474 -20.65 -23.63 -38.78
CA GLU A 474 -19.63 -24.65 -38.70
C GLU A 474 -19.70 -25.56 -39.92
N ILE A 475 -18.56 -25.78 -40.56
CA ILE A 475 -18.39 -26.74 -41.65
C ILE A 475 -17.41 -27.80 -41.19
N ALA A 476 -17.75 -29.07 -41.41
CA ALA A 476 -16.89 -30.19 -41.10
C ALA A 476 -16.83 -31.18 -42.27
N TYR A 477 -15.66 -31.77 -42.50
CA TYR A 477 -15.43 -32.74 -43.57
C TYR A 477 -15.13 -34.12 -42.99
N ARG A 478 -16.02 -35.09 -43.21
CA ARG A 478 -15.90 -36.44 -42.68
C ARG A 478 -14.89 -37.27 -43.49
N ILE A 479 -13.88 -37.79 -42.81
CA ILE A 479 -12.87 -38.71 -43.33
C ILE A 479 -13.00 -40.06 -42.61
N PRO A 480 -13.56 -41.10 -43.26
CA PRO A 480 -13.58 -42.44 -42.69
C PRO A 480 -12.15 -42.98 -42.58
N THR A 481 -11.74 -43.40 -41.38
CA THR A 481 -10.42 -43.99 -41.13
C THR A 481 -10.49 -45.50 -40.85
N GLY A 482 -11.70 -46.06 -40.82
CA GLY A 482 -11.96 -47.47 -40.61
C GLY A 482 -13.46 -47.78 -40.55
N PRO A 483 -13.86 -49.03 -40.28
CA PRO A 483 -15.27 -49.45 -40.25
C PRO A 483 -16.11 -48.73 -39.18
N ALA A 484 -15.48 -48.29 -38.09
CA ALA A 484 -16.11 -47.67 -36.93
C ALA A 484 -15.48 -46.34 -36.53
N THR A 485 -14.47 -45.86 -37.26
CA THR A 485 -13.69 -44.68 -36.90
C THR A 485 -13.75 -43.63 -38.00
N GLU A 486 -13.91 -42.38 -37.60
CA GLU A 486 -13.86 -41.23 -38.50
C GLU A 486 -13.14 -40.06 -37.84
N ILE A 487 -12.53 -39.24 -38.69
CA ILE A 487 -11.91 -37.97 -38.33
C ILE A 487 -12.60 -36.87 -39.12
N GLU A 488 -12.79 -35.70 -38.50
CA GLU A 488 -13.43 -34.55 -39.11
C GLU A 488 -12.62 -33.28 -38.87
N PRO A 489 -11.93 -32.74 -39.88
CA PRO A 489 -11.47 -31.36 -39.87
C PRO A 489 -12.68 -30.41 -39.84
N VAL A 490 -12.58 -29.36 -39.04
CA VAL A 490 -13.70 -28.47 -38.70
C VAL A 490 -13.23 -27.02 -38.79
N ALA A 491 -14.07 -26.19 -39.40
CA ALA A 491 -13.95 -24.75 -39.38
C ALA A 491 -15.27 -24.15 -38.86
N MET A 492 -15.19 -23.33 -37.81
CA MET A 492 -16.33 -22.60 -37.25
C MET A 492 -16.05 -21.10 -37.25
N LEU A 493 -17.09 -20.32 -37.55
CA LEU A 493 -17.11 -18.87 -37.45
C LEU A 493 -18.30 -18.46 -36.60
N ALA A 494 -18.11 -17.51 -35.68
CA ALA A 494 -19.18 -16.91 -34.91
C ALA A 494 -18.98 -15.40 -34.81
N SER A 495 -20.05 -14.64 -35.05
CA SER A 495 -20.10 -13.19 -34.80
C SER A 495 -21.04 -12.94 -33.63
N VAL A 496 -20.56 -12.28 -32.58
CA VAL A 496 -21.29 -12.01 -31.35
C VAL A 496 -21.27 -10.51 -31.08
N ARG A 497 -22.45 -9.91 -30.94
CA ARG A 497 -22.61 -8.52 -30.50
C ARG A 497 -23.24 -8.49 -29.13
N VAL A 498 -22.57 -7.86 -28.17
CA VAL A 498 -23.10 -7.62 -26.82
C VAL A 498 -23.24 -6.12 -26.64
N LYS A 499 -24.40 -5.68 -26.14
CA LYS A 499 -24.71 -4.29 -25.82
C LYS A 499 -25.01 -4.17 -24.34
N GLN A 500 -24.19 -3.37 -23.66
CA GLN A 500 -24.43 -2.88 -22.32
C GLN A 500 -25.28 -1.60 -22.39
N ALA A 501 -26.31 -1.49 -21.55
CA ALA A 501 -27.03 -0.23 -21.40
C ALA A 501 -26.17 0.84 -20.71
N ALA A 502 -26.66 2.08 -20.75
CA ALA A 502 -26.09 3.14 -19.91
C ALA A 502 -26.31 2.78 -18.44
N LEU A 503 -25.39 3.19 -17.57
CA LEU A 503 -25.43 2.92 -16.15
C LEU A 503 -25.12 4.17 -15.35
N THR A 504 -25.64 4.20 -14.13
CA THR A 504 -25.27 5.16 -13.10
C THR A 504 -25.15 4.39 -11.80
N GLU A 505 -24.00 4.47 -11.15
CA GLU A 505 -23.81 3.92 -9.81
C GLU A 505 -24.56 4.80 -8.78
N SER A 506 -24.92 4.18 -7.67
CA SER A 506 -25.48 4.83 -6.49
C SER A 506 -24.62 4.45 -5.27
N GLY A 507 -24.74 5.20 -4.16
CA GLY A 507 -24.12 4.82 -2.88
C GLY A 507 -22.94 5.66 -2.42
N GLY A 508 -22.56 6.72 -3.14
CA GLY A 508 -21.58 7.67 -2.63
C GLY A 508 -21.02 8.67 -3.64
N ALA A 509 -20.07 9.48 -3.18
CA ALA A 509 -19.44 10.54 -3.97
C ALA A 509 -18.60 9.99 -5.14
N ALA A 510 -18.12 8.75 -5.04
CA ALA A 510 -17.35 8.08 -6.09
C ALA A 510 -18.18 7.33 -7.14
N ALA A 511 -19.52 7.51 -7.11
CA ALA A 511 -20.41 6.91 -8.10
C ALA A 511 -20.08 7.36 -9.52
N LEU A 512 -19.87 6.40 -10.42
CA LEU A 512 -19.64 6.62 -11.83
C LEU A 512 -20.95 6.66 -12.62
N SER A 513 -20.90 7.34 -13.78
CA SER A 513 -21.91 7.20 -14.83
C SER A 513 -21.24 6.75 -16.13
N GLY A 514 -21.89 5.85 -16.84
CA GLY A 514 -21.38 5.23 -18.06
C GLY A 514 -22.42 5.30 -19.18
N LYS A 515 -21.97 5.63 -20.40
CA LYS A 515 -22.83 5.57 -21.58
C LYS A 515 -23.06 4.12 -22.00
N ALA A 516 -24.15 3.88 -22.73
CA ALA A 516 -24.36 2.59 -23.38
C ALA A 516 -23.19 2.27 -24.32
N HIS A 517 -22.76 1.01 -24.32
CA HIS A 517 -21.63 0.55 -25.12
C HIS A 517 -21.98 -0.78 -25.79
N ASP A 518 -21.56 -0.96 -27.03
CA ASP A 518 -21.71 -2.22 -27.75
C ASP A 518 -20.40 -2.69 -28.37
N THR A 519 -20.17 -3.99 -28.27
CA THR A 519 -18.97 -4.65 -28.76
C THR A 519 -19.37 -5.78 -29.68
N THR A 520 -18.81 -5.82 -30.88
CA THR A 520 -18.96 -6.95 -31.81
C THR A 520 -17.64 -7.68 -31.94
N SER A 521 -17.63 -8.98 -31.65
CA SER A 521 -16.46 -9.84 -31.73
C SER A 521 -16.72 -10.99 -32.69
N THR A 522 -15.72 -11.30 -33.52
CA THR A 522 -15.76 -12.45 -34.43
C THR A 522 -14.76 -13.50 -33.95
N PHE A 523 -15.22 -14.72 -33.77
CA PHE A 523 -14.43 -15.86 -33.35
C PHE A 523 -14.32 -16.84 -34.51
N SER A 524 -13.13 -17.41 -34.69
CA SER A 524 -12.92 -18.52 -35.61
C SER A 524 -12.27 -19.68 -34.87
N VAL A 525 -12.68 -20.90 -35.20
CA VAL A 525 -12.11 -22.13 -34.64
C VAL A 525 -11.76 -23.06 -35.80
N LEU A 526 -10.50 -23.48 -35.85
CA LEU A 526 -10.03 -24.57 -36.71
C LEU A 526 -9.66 -25.74 -35.80
N GLY A 527 -10.14 -26.93 -36.12
CA GLY A 527 -9.91 -28.09 -35.26
C GLY A 527 -10.12 -29.42 -35.96
N LEU A 528 -9.87 -30.48 -35.21
CA LEU A 528 -10.04 -31.86 -35.63
C LEU A 528 -10.90 -32.59 -34.60
N ARG A 529 -11.94 -33.30 -35.04
CA ARG A 529 -12.77 -34.17 -34.19
C ARG A 529 -12.62 -35.62 -34.60
N GLY A 530 -12.53 -36.53 -33.62
CA GLY A 530 -12.54 -37.96 -33.85
C GLY A 530 -13.81 -38.60 -33.30
N LYS A 531 -14.36 -39.60 -33.99
CA LYS A 531 -15.49 -40.41 -33.50
C LYS A 531 -15.18 -41.89 -33.66
N VAL A 532 -15.50 -42.67 -32.64
CA VAL A 532 -15.44 -44.14 -32.64
C VAL A 532 -16.82 -44.67 -32.27
N ASN A 533 -17.49 -45.33 -33.21
CA ASN A 533 -18.78 -45.98 -32.96
C ASN A 533 -18.53 -47.40 -32.48
N ARG A 534 -18.84 -47.71 -31.22
CA ARG A 534 -18.77 -49.08 -30.69
C ARG A 534 -20.16 -49.73 -30.73
N PRO A 535 -20.43 -50.70 -31.62
CA PRO A 535 -21.72 -51.38 -31.63
C PRO A 535 -21.90 -52.18 -30.33
N GLY A 536 -23.03 -52.01 -29.65
CA GLY A 536 -23.40 -52.75 -28.42
C GLY A 536 -23.42 -51.95 -27.11
N PHE A 537 -23.19 -50.63 -27.16
CA PHE A 537 -23.45 -49.69 -26.07
C PHE A 537 -24.22 -48.47 -26.58
#